data_AF-A0A6P6LBB2-F1
#
_entry.id   AF-A0A6P6LBB2-F1
#
_cell.length_a   1.000
_cell.length_b   1.000
_cell.length_c   1.000
_cell.angle_alpha   90.00
_cell.angle_beta   90.00
_cell.angle_gamma   90.00
#
_symmetry.space_group_name_H-M   'P 1'
#
loop_
_entity.id
_entity.type
_entity.pdbx_description
1 polymer ?
#
loop_
_entity_poly.entity_id
_entity_poly.type
_entity_poly.pdbx_seq_one_letter_code
_entity_poly.pdbx_strand_id
1 'polypeptide(L)'
;MDLLECPICLFLMCEPMTMSCGHSFCRRCMGAFLPSRCPTCKERLKQRDAKNIKNNVLLFSVLEKCCPEETKMKCHIQEKLKTSEFTEALRIADEGIEMVPEDVSLKVWRAEACMGLRRFSDALRDLDDLCCVRPNWTEGFFRKGNVLLEMGRRTEALIQFYRCLKQQSDFAPAKNQIKKILEAEGMAVPEEVPRMLHVVSEYLQDLCPITSSVSPLCPDAQRYSHNDTEGQSNPVQNATKVKHGTSSECCLSLCQAVSFLPTAEDDEELMTKREEKQNRGVCSLARESCLSVLTVSDFECPLCIRLFYEPVTTPCGHTFCKNCLERSLDHNLRCPLCKQPLQEYFKNRKYNPTVLLQEIMSRLFPQQLAERKQVHEAEMAELSNLTKDIPIFVCTVAYPGIPCPLHIFEPRYRLMMRRCMETGTKKFGMCSYEHGKGFADYGCMLDILDLDLLPDGRSYVDTVGGSRFRVLRRGQRDGYHTADIEYLEDHKVEGAELELLQLLHDSVYQQAREWYHRLNSRIQEQITRQYGIMPEKEDDIQASANGPAWCWWLLSVLQLDPAYQTTVLSLTSLKDRLGHLRIVLEYFSQS
;
A
#
# COMPACT_ATOMS: atom_id res chain seq x y z
N MET A 1 0.31 10.73 20.87
CA MET A 1 -0.14 9.36 20.60
C MET A 1 1.10 8.50 20.62
N ASP A 2 1.13 7.49 21.48
CA ASP A 2 2.27 6.57 21.57
C ASP A 2 2.41 5.86 20.22
N LEU A 3 3.58 5.97 19.58
CA LEU A 3 3.81 5.48 18.21
C LEU A 3 3.40 4.01 17.99
N LEU A 4 3.53 3.19 19.03
CA LEU A 4 3.29 1.75 18.99
C LEU A 4 1.84 1.35 19.27
N GLU A 5 0.94 2.31 19.47
CA GLU A 5 -0.48 2.03 19.67
C GLU A 5 -1.20 1.74 18.35
N CYS A 6 -2.17 0.82 18.43
CA CYS A 6 -3.08 0.57 17.33
C CYS A 6 -4.06 1.73 17.16
N PRO A 7 -4.23 2.32 15.95
CA PRO A 7 -5.17 3.43 15.73
C PRO A 7 -6.64 3.10 16.02
N ILE A 8 -7.00 1.82 16.17
CA ILE A 8 -8.38 1.36 16.40
C ILE A 8 -8.66 1.15 17.90
N CYS A 9 -7.86 0.33 18.57
CA CYS A 9 -8.08 0.02 19.99
C CYS A 9 -7.32 0.95 20.94
N LEU A 10 -6.35 1.72 20.42
CA LEU A 10 -5.50 2.63 21.19
C LEU A 10 -4.76 1.92 22.34
N PHE A 11 -4.46 0.64 22.15
CA PHE A 11 -3.59 -0.16 23.00
C PHE A 11 -2.30 -0.47 22.25
N LEU A 12 -1.26 -0.87 22.98
CA LEU A 12 -0.03 -1.41 22.39
C LEU A 12 -0.39 -2.46 21.34
N MET A 13 0.16 -2.32 20.13
CA MET A 13 -0.23 -3.16 19.01
C MET A 13 0.11 -4.63 19.30
N CYS A 14 -0.84 -5.53 19.09
CA CYS A 14 -0.69 -6.96 19.31
C CYS A 14 -0.96 -7.71 18.00
N GLU A 15 -0.04 -8.61 17.63
CA GLU A 15 0.00 -9.24 16.31
C GLU A 15 -0.16 -8.19 15.18
N PRO A 16 0.78 -7.24 15.05
CA PRO A 16 0.67 -6.13 14.11
C PRO A 16 0.52 -6.66 12.68
N MET A 17 -0.40 -6.14 11.90
CA MET A 17 -0.58 -6.46 10.47
C MET A 17 -0.51 -5.18 9.67
N THR A 18 0.16 -5.20 8.52
CA THR A 18 0.25 -4.04 7.62
C THR A 18 -0.62 -4.25 6.40
N MET A 19 -1.52 -3.31 6.16
CA MET A 19 -2.47 -3.34 5.04
C MET A 19 -1.79 -2.93 3.74
N SER A 20 -2.44 -3.21 2.60
CA SER A 20 -1.93 -2.83 1.27
C SER A 20 -1.72 -1.32 1.10
N CYS A 21 -2.36 -0.48 1.93
CA CYS A 21 -2.20 0.98 1.96
C CYS A 21 -1.04 1.45 2.86
N GLY A 22 -0.26 0.53 3.45
CA GLY A 22 0.88 0.85 4.32
C GLY A 22 0.56 1.06 5.79
N HIS A 23 -0.71 1.16 6.19
CA HIS A 23 -1.11 1.35 7.59
C HIS A 23 -1.13 0.04 8.37
N SER A 24 -0.73 0.11 9.65
CA SER A 24 -0.59 -1.05 10.52
C SER A 24 -1.62 -1.04 11.67
N PHE A 25 -2.18 -2.21 11.98
CA PHE A 25 -3.21 -2.40 13.01
C PHE A 25 -3.03 -3.74 13.73
N CYS A 26 -3.65 -3.93 14.89
CA CYS A 26 -3.70 -5.25 15.55
C CYS A 26 -4.45 -6.27 14.68
N ARG A 27 -4.01 -7.53 14.69
CA ARG A 27 -4.72 -8.65 14.06
C ARG A 27 -6.17 -8.73 14.51
N ARG A 28 -6.44 -8.56 15.81
CA ARG A 28 -7.81 -8.63 16.35
C ARG A 28 -8.70 -7.48 15.90
N CYS A 29 -8.13 -6.29 15.69
CA CYS A 29 -8.89 -5.12 15.23
C CYS A 29 -9.29 -5.23 13.75
N MET A 30 -8.53 -5.98 12.94
CA MET A 30 -8.81 -6.16 11.50
C MET A 30 -9.32 -7.56 11.13
N GLY A 31 -9.07 -8.58 11.96
CA GLY A 31 -9.12 -10.00 11.56
C GLY A 31 -10.50 -10.67 11.61
N ALA A 32 -11.44 -10.15 12.42
CA ALA A 32 -12.84 -10.60 12.41
C ALA A 32 -13.70 -9.83 11.40
N PHE A 33 -13.29 -8.59 11.09
CA PHE A 33 -13.98 -7.69 10.20
C PHE A 33 -12.96 -6.82 9.47
N LEU A 34 -12.75 -7.13 8.20
CA LEU A 34 -11.97 -6.26 7.33
C LEU A 34 -12.89 -5.16 6.81
N PRO A 35 -12.72 -3.90 7.27
CA PRO A 35 -13.51 -2.81 6.74
C PRO A 35 -13.26 -2.70 5.24
N SER A 36 -14.29 -2.24 4.52
CA SER A 36 -14.18 -2.04 3.06
C SER A 36 -13.14 -0.98 2.70
N ARG A 37 -12.78 -0.15 3.69
CA ARG A 37 -11.84 0.96 3.59
C ARG A 37 -10.91 0.99 4.79
N CYS A 38 -9.69 1.46 4.59
CA CYS A 38 -8.74 1.65 5.69
C CYS A 38 -9.32 2.63 6.72
N PRO A 39 -9.32 2.31 8.04
CA PRO A 39 -9.80 3.22 9.08
C PRO A 39 -9.10 4.59 9.09
N THR A 40 -7.81 4.61 8.72
CA THR A 40 -6.97 5.81 8.70
C THR A 40 -7.06 6.58 7.38
N CYS A 41 -6.65 5.99 6.26
CA CYS A 41 -6.58 6.70 4.96
C CYS A 41 -7.82 6.56 4.07
N LYS A 42 -8.83 5.79 4.47
CA LYS A 42 -10.08 5.52 3.72
C LYS A 42 -9.91 4.87 2.34
N GLU A 43 -8.68 4.45 1.97
CA GLU A 43 -8.41 3.68 0.74
C GLU A 43 -9.17 2.35 0.77
N ARG A 44 -9.75 1.94 -0.37
CA ARG A 44 -10.52 0.71 -0.48
C ARG A 44 -9.62 -0.52 -0.28
N LEU A 45 -9.99 -1.37 0.66
CA LEU A 45 -9.29 -2.62 0.95
C LEU A 45 -9.97 -3.78 0.23
N LYS A 46 -9.21 -4.61 -0.49
CA LYS A 46 -9.74 -5.84 -1.11
C LYS A 46 -9.86 -6.92 -0.02
N GLN A 47 -11.08 -7.40 0.23
CA GLN A 47 -11.36 -8.39 1.28
C GLN A 47 -10.59 -9.71 1.14
N ARG A 48 -10.28 -10.15 -0.10
CA ARG A 48 -9.50 -11.38 -0.35
C ARG A 48 -8.04 -11.26 0.09
N ASP A 49 -7.44 -10.09 -0.11
CA ASP A 49 -6.01 -9.88 0.15
C ASP A 49 -5.70 -9.95 1.65
N ALA A 50 -6.67 -9.56 2.48
CA ALA A 50 -6.41 -9.34 3.89
C ALA A 50 -6.62 -10.56 4.82
N LYS A 51 -7.34 -11.60 4.37
CA LYS A 51 -7.31 -12.91 5.07
C LYS A 51 -5.92 -13.55 5.02
N ASN A 52 -5.14 -13.24 3.99
CA ASN A 52 -3.83 -13.80 3.75
C ASN A 52 -2.68 -12.98 4.38
N ILE A 53 -3.00 -11.82 4.98
CA ILE A 53 -1.99 -10.98 5.65
C ILE A 53 -1.54 -11.65 6.94
N LYS A 54 -0.22 -11.84 7.04
CA LYS A 54 0.49 -12.33 8.22
C LYS A 54 0.94 -11.16 9.08
N ASN A 55 1.40 -11.48 10.30
CA ASN A 55 1.91 -10.49 11.22
C ASN A 55 3.16 -9.83 10.63
N ASN A 56 3.27 -8.51 10.72
CA ASN A 56 4.46 -7.74 10.39
C ASN A 56 5.56 -8.14 11.37
N VAL A 57 6.52 -8.91 10.87
CA VAL A 57 7.60 -9.52 11.66
C VAL A 57 8.47 -8.43 12.29
N LEU A 58 8.82 -7.39 11.51
CA LEU A 58 9.67 -6.30 11.99
C LEU A 58 8.98 -5.47 13.07
N LEU A 59 7.73 -5.07 12.86
CA LEU A 59 6.98 -4.35 13.89
C LEU A 59 6.79 -5.19 15.15
N PHE A 60 6.58 -6.49 15.02
CA PHE A 60 6.48 -7.39 16.17
C PHE A 60 7.80 -7.43 16.96
N SER A 61 8.95 -7.55 16.28
CA SER A 61 10.27 -7.47 16.94
C SER A 61 10.53 -6.12 17.59
N VAL A 62 10.08 -5.01 17.00
CA VAL A 62 10.14 -3.67 17.60
C VAL A 62 9.32 -3.61 18.89
N LEU A 63 8.08 -4.11 18.87
CA LEU A 63 7.21 -4.15 20.04
C LEU A 63 7.80 -5.00 21.17
N GLU A 64 8.34 -6.18 20.84
CA GLU A 64 8.98 -7.09 21.78
C GLU A 64 10.23 -6.45 22.43
N LYS A 65 11.04 -5.73 21.64
CA LYS A 65 12.24 -5.05 22.15
C LYS A 65 11.91 -3.83 23.02
N CYS A 66 10.88 -3.07 22.68
CA CYS A 66 10.46 -1.89 23.44
C CYS A 66 9.68 -2.23 24.71
N CYS A 67 8.84 -3.26 24.68
CA CYS A 67 7.92 -3.63 25.75
C CYS A 67 7.92 -5.16 25.96
N PRO A 68 9.05 -5.75 26.43
CA PRO A 68 9.22 -7.21 26.47
C PRO A 68 8.22 -7.90 27.39
N GLU A 69 8.05 -7.43 28.62
CA GLU A 69 7.16 -8.06 29.60
C GLU A 69 5.69 -7.97 29.17
N GLU A 70 5.24 -6.78 28.73
CA GLU A 70 3.87 -6.56 28.25
C GLU A 70 3.56 -7.43 27.01
N THR A 71 4.50 -7.51 26.07
CA THR A 71 4.35 -8.32 24.84
C THR A 71 4.35 -9.82 25.16
N LYS A 72 5.30 -10.30 25.97
CA LYS A 72 5.43 -11.71 26.35
C LYS A 72 4.20 -12.20 27.10
N MET A 73 3.69 -11.39 28.03
CA MET A 73 2.47 -11.68 28.76
C MET A 73 1.25 -11.79 27.85
N LYS A 74 1.03 -10.80 26.96
CA LYS A 74 -0.09 -10.83 26.00
C LYS A 74 -0.01 -12.03 25.08
N CYS A 75 1.17 -12.38 24.58
CA CYS A 75 1.39 -13.59 23.79
C CYS A 75 1.04 -14.87 24.57
N HIS A 76 1.46 -14.95 25.83
CA HIS A 76 1.17 -16.11 26.68
C HIS A 76 -0.32 -16.26 26.97
N ILE A 77 -1.01 -15.16 27.32
CA ILE A 77 -2.47 -15.17 27.52
C ILE A 77 -3.17 -15.60 26.22
N GLN A 78 -2.75 -15.04 25.07
CA GLN A 78 -3.35 -15.37 23.78
C GLN A 78 -3.16 -16.84 23.40
N GLU A 79 -2.00 -17.43 23.69
CA GLU A 79 -1.73 -18.85 23.49
C GLU A 79 -2.72 -19.71 24.30
N LYS A 80 -2.87 -19.42 25.60
CA LYS A 80 -3.79 -20.13 26.49
C LYS A 80 -5.25 -20.00 26.09
N LEU A 81 -5.66 -18.83 25.61
CA LEU A 81 -7.00 -18.63 25.03
C LEU A 81 -7.19 -19.47 23.76
N LYS A 82 -6.18 -19.59 22.89
CA LYS A 82 -6.24 -20.42 21.68
C LYS A 82 -6.32 -21.92 22.01
N THR A 83 -5.65 -22.38 23.07
CA THR A 83 -5.73 -23.78 23.54
C THR A 83 -6.97 -24.07 24.40
N SER A 84 -7.85 -23.09 24.59
CA SER A 84 -9.05 -23.17 25.46
C SER A 84 -8.74 -23.43 26.94
N GLU A 85 -7.50 -23.16 27.38
CA GLU A 85 -7.08 -23.18 28.79
C GLU A 85 -7.48 -21.88 29.49
N PHE A 86 -8.80 -21.61 29.56
CA PHE A 86 -9.32 -20.32 30.02
C PHE A 86 -8.98 -19.99 31.48
N THR A 87 -8.86 -21.00 32.36
CA THR A 87 -8.48 -20.80 33.77
C THR A 87 -7.08 -20.23 33.89
N GLU A 88 -6.14 -20.75 33.09
CA GLU A 88 -4.75 -20.31 33.11
C GLU A 88 -4.61 -18.94 32.43
N ALA A 89 -5.32 -18.72 31.32
CA ALA A 89 -5.39 -17.41 30.68
C ALA A 89 -5.89 -16.32 31.64
N LEU A 90 -6.90 -16.64 32.46
CA LEU A 90 -7.43 -15.75 33.49
C LEU A 90 -6.37 -15.45 34.57
N ARG A 91 -5.71 -16.48 35.10
CA ARG A 91 -4.66 -16.33 36.13
C ARG A 91 -3.56 -15.38 35.67
N ILE A 92 -3.04 -15.59 34.45
CA ILE A 92 -1.98 -14.75 33.88
C ILE A 92 -2.48 -13.30 33.67
N ALA A 93 -3.72 -13.13 33.23
CA ALA A 93 -4.29 -11.79 33.03
C ALA A 93 -4.47 -11.05 34.37
N ASP A 94 -4.92 -11.73 35.43
CA ASP A 94 -5.03 -11.15 36.77
C ASP A 94 -3.66 -10.75 37.33
N GLU A 95 -2.66 -11.64 37.25
CA GLU A 95 -1.27 -11.33 37.64
C GLU A 95 -0.72 -10.13 36.87
N GLY A 96 -1.02 -10.05 35.58
CA GLY A 96 -0.66 -8.92 34.74
C GLY A 96 -1.27 -7.60 35.19
N ILE A 97 -2.56 -7.60 35.53
CA ILE A 97 -3.28 -6.41 36.01
C ILE A 97 -2.75 -5.99 37.38
N GLU A 98 -2.36 -6.93 38.24
CA GLU A 98 -1.73 -6.62 39.54
C GLU A 98 -0.34 -6.00 39.35
N MET A 99 0.47 -6.51 38.42
CA MET A 99 1.80 -5.99 38.14
C MET A 99 1.78 -4.63 37.44
N VAL A 100 0.85 -4.44 36.49
CA VAL A 100 0.73 -3.20 35.69
C VAL A 100 -0.74 -2.76 35.62
N PRO A 101 -1.26 -2.12 36.69
CA PRO A 101 -2.67 -1.70 36.74
C PRO A 101 -3.08 -0.70 35.66
N GLU A 102 -2.11 0.05 35.13
CA GLU A 102 -2.30 1.05 34.09
C GLU A 102 -2.54 0.43 32.69
N ASP A 103 -2.13 -0.84 32.46
CA ASP A 103 -2.41 -1.52 31.19
C ASP A 103 -3.85 -2.04 31.15
N VAL A 104 -4.77 -1.13 30.81
CA VAL A 104 -6.19 -1.45 30.66
C VAL A 104 -6.43 -2.51 29.58
N SER A 105 -5.50 -2.73 28.64
CA SER A 105 -5.68 -3.72 27.58
C SER A 105 -5.68 -5.17 28.11
N LEU A 106 -5.11 -5.43 29.29
CA LEU A 106 -5.17 -6.73 29.95
C LEU A 106 -6.60 -7.13 30.35
N LYS A 107 -7.46 -6.14 30.66
CA LYS A 107 -8.90 -6.38 30.92
C LYS A 107 -9.61 -6.97 29.70
N VAL A 108 -9.16 -6.68 28.47
CA VAL A 108 -9.75 -7.27 27.25
C VAL A 108 -9.55 -8.78 27.23
N TRP A 109 -8.35 -9.22 27.60
CA TRP A 109 -7.98 -10.63 27.63
C TRP A 109 -8.63 -11.35 28.81
N ARG A 110 -8.71 -10.69 29.98
CA ARG A 110 -9.44 -11.19 31.14
C ARG A 110 -10.93 -11.40 30.84
N ALA A 111 -11.58 -10.43 30.20
CA ALA A 111 -12.97 -10.55 29.80
C ALA A 111 -13.20 -11.76 28.87
N GLU A 112 -12.29 -12.03 27.94
CA GLU A 112 -12.37 -13.19 27.05
C GLU A 112 -12.15 -14.52 27.77
N ALA A 113 -11.21 -14.59 28.72
CA ALA A 113 -11.03 -15.77 29.57
C ALA A 113 -12.28 -16.04 30.43
N CYS A 114 -12.84 -14.99 31.06
CA CYS A 114 -14.08 -15.06 31.82
C CYS A 114 -15.27 -15.52 30.96
N MET A 115 -15.36 -15.05 29.71
CA MET A 115 -16.35 -15.53 28.75
C MET A 115 -16.24 -17.03 28.50
N GLY A 116 -15.03 -17.54 28.25
CA GLY A 116 -14.78 -18.99 28.07
C GLY A 116 -15.14 -19.82 29.31
N LEU A 117 -14.96 -19.26 30.50
CA LEU A 117 -15.33 -19.87 31.79
C LEU A 117 -16.81 -19.68 32.17
N ARG A 118 -17.62 -19.02 31.32
CA ARG A 118 -19.02 -18.65 31.61
C ARG A 118 -19.19 -17.72 32.84
N ARG A 119 -18.12 -17.03 33.24
CA ARG A 119 -18.15 -15.97 34.28
C ARG A 119 -18.58 -14.64 33.66
N PHE A 120 -19.82 -14.60 33.16
CA PHE A 120 -20.30 -13.48 32.35
C PHE A 120 -20.36 -12.14 33.10
N SER A 121 -20.65 -12.16 34.41
CA SER A 121 -20.68 -10.95 35.24
C SER A 121 -19.33 -10.25 35.32
N ASP A 122 -18.25 -11.02 35.43
CA ASP A 122 -16.90 -10.48 35.54
C ASP A 122 -16.42 -9.96 34.18
N ALA A 123 -16.71 -10.70 33.10
CA ALA A 123 -16.45 -10.24 31.74
C ALA A 123 -17.18 -8.93 31.40
N LEU A 124 -18.44 -8.79 31.84
CA LEU A 124 -19.23 -7.59 31.60
C LEU A 124 -18.65 -6.38 32.36
N ARG A 125 -18.23 -6.56 33.61
CA ARG A 125 -17.59 -5.50 34.42
C ARG A 125 -16.33 -4.96 33.72
N ASP A 126 -15.46 -5.85 33.25
CA ASP A 126 -14.25 -5.46 32.54
C ASP A 126 -14.56 -4.71 31.24
N LEU A 127 -15.56 -5.18 30.48
CA LEU A 127 -15.98 -4.55 29.23
C LEU A 127 -16.67 -3.20 29.44
N ASP A 128 -17.41 -3.04 30.55
CA ASP A 128 -18.00 -1.77 30.96
C ASP A 128 -16.91 -0.74 31.25
N ASP A 129 -15.93 -1.11 32.08
CA ASP A 129 -14.76 -0.28 32.37
C ASP A 129 -14.05 0.14 31.06
N LEU A 130 -13.79 -0.83 30.18
CA LEU A 130 -13.12 -0.60 28.89
C LEU A 130 -13.89 0.35 27.98
N CYS A 131 -15.21 0.16 27.86
CA CYS A 131 -16.07 1.01 27.03
C CYS A 131 -16.23 2.42 27.60
N CYS A 132 -16.18 2.57 28.93
CA CYS A 132 -16.14 3.88 29.60
C CYS A 132 -14.83 4.62 29.31
N VAL A 133 -13.68 3.93 29.39
CA VAL A 133 -12.36 4.52 29.07
C VAL A 133 -12.21 4.81 27.57
N ARG A 134 -12.82 3.98 26.71
CA ARG A 134 -12.74 4.09 25.25
C ARG A 134 -14.14 4.10 24.62
N PRO A 135 -14.87 5.24 24.64
CA PRO A 135 -16.23 5.34 24.12
C PRO A 135 -16.31 5.17 22.59
N ASN A 136 -15.18 5.24 21.89
CA ASN A 136 -15.07 5.06 20.45
C ASN A 136 -14.50 3.68 20.05
N TRP A 137 -14.49 2.69 20.93
CA TRP A 137 -13.97 1.36 20.61
C TRP A 137 -15.09 0.42 20.17
N THR A 138 -15.39 0.40 18.86
CA THR A 138 -16.47 -0.38 18.25
C THR A 138 -16.43 -1.87 18.63
N GLU A 139 -15.23 -2.47 18.63
CA GLU A 139 -15.01 -3.87 19.01
C GLU A 139 -15.29 -4.14 20.49
N GLY A 140 -15.10 -3.15 21.37
CA GLY A 140 -15.45 -3.24 22.78
C GLY A 140 -16.95 -3.43 22.98
N PHE A 141 -17.75 -2.59 22.32
CA PHE A 141 -19.21 -2.73 22.33
C PHE A 141 -19.66 -4.05 21.72
N PHE A 142 -19.01 -4.52 20.65
CA PHE A 142 -19.35 -5.80 20.03
C PHE A 142 -19.10 -6.96 21.00
N ARG A 143 -17.96 -6.96 21.71
CA ARG A 143 -17.66 -7.95 22.75
C ARG A 143 -18.69 -7.93 23.87
N LYS A 144 -19.02 -6.74 24.36
CA LYS A 144 -20.07 -6.54 25.38
C LYS A 144 -21.41 -7.10 24.92
N GLY A 145 -21.80 -6.83 23.67
CA GLY A 145 -23.01 -7.37 23.06
C GLY A 145 -23.01 -8.90 23.01
N ASN A 146 -21.89 -9.53 22.65
CA ASN A 146 -21.77 -10.99 22.65
C ASN A 146 -21.87 -11.59 24.07
N VAL A 147 -21.27 -10.96 25.08
CA VAL A 147 -21.42 -11.38 26.49
C VAL A 147 -22.88 -11.35 26.91
N LEU A 148 -23.58 -10.24 26.62
CA LEU A 148 -25.00 -10.07 26.94
C LEU A 148 -25.88 -11.09 26.19
N LEU A 149 -25.54 -11.40 24.94
CA LEU A 149 -26.26 -12.40 24.15
C LEU A 149 -26.12 -13.81 24.73
N GLU A 150 -24.91 -14.21 25.15
CA GLU A 150 -24.65 -15.48 25.84
C GLU A 150 -25.34 -15.57 27.21
N MET A 151 -25.55 -14.43 27.88
CA MET A 151 -26.39 -14.34 29.09
C MET A 151 -27.91 -14.42 28.81
N GLY A 152 -28.33 -14.42 27.55
CA GLY A 152 -29.74 -14.38 27.16
C GLY A 152 -30.38 -12.98 27.18
N ARG A 153 -29.61 -11.92 27.46
CA ARG A 153 -30.06 -10.52 27.51
C ARG A 153 -30.08 -9.90 26.11
N ARG A 154 -30.97 -10.41 25.25
CA ARG A 154 -31.05 -10.05 23.81
C ARG A 154 -31.23 -8.56 23.56
N THR A 155 -32.13 -7.90 24.30
CA THR A 155 -32.45 -6.48 24.11
C THR A 155 -31.24 -5.59 24.36
N GLU A 156 -30.48 -5.87 25.42
CA GLU A 156 -29.27 -5.11 25.74
C GLU A 156 -28.13 -5.40 24.77
N ALA A 157 -28.03 -6.64 24.29
CA ALA A 157 -27.09 -7.01 23.23
C ALA A 157 -27.37 -6.22 21.93
N LEU A 158 -28.64 -6.11 21.52
CA LEU A 158 -29.06 -5.30 20.37
C LEU A 158 -28.64 -3.83 20.51
N ILE A 159 -28.77 -3.25 21.70
CA ILE A 159 -28.34 -1.87 21.96
C ILE A 159 -26.83 -1.71 21.73
N GLN A 160 -26.01 -2.67 22.17
CA GLN A 160 -24.57 -2.62 21.92
C GLN A 160 -24.23 -2.78 20.43
N PHE A 161 -24.89 -3.71 19.73
CA PHE A 161 -24.69 -3.88 18.30
C PHE A 161 -25.17 -2.67 17.48
N TYR A 162 -26.25 -2.01 17.91
CA TYR A 162 -26.71 -0.74 17.34
C TYR A 162 -25.63 0.33 17.47
N ARG A 163 -25.01 0.47 18.66
CA ARG A 163 -23.89 1.41 18.88
C ARG A 163 -22.71 1.10 17.97
N CYS A 164 -22.37 -0.18 17.75
CA CYS A 164 -21.32 -0.56 16.81
C CYS A 164 -21.59 -0.03 15.40
N LEU A 165 -22.82 -0.21 14.89
CA LEU A 165 -23.20 0.21 13.54
C LEU A 165 -23.40 1.73 13.41
N LYS A 166 -23.81 2.43 14.48
CA LYS A 166 -23.83 3.90 14.51
C LYS A 166 -22.42 4.47 14.39
N GLN A 167 -21.45 3.82 15.01
CA GLN A 167 -20.06 4.26 14.97
C GLN A 167 -19.32 3.84 13.69
N GLN A 168 -19.51 2.59 13.26
CA GLN A 168 -18.93 2.02 12.05
C GLN A 168 -20.03 1.31 11.25
N SER A 169 -20.60 2.04 10.29
CA SER A 169 -21.70 1.53 9.49
C SER A 169 -21.35 0.30 8.66
N ASP A 170 -20.07 0.08 8.34
CA ASP A 170 -19.66 -1.10 7.59
C ASP A 170 -19.42 -2.34 8.46
N PHE A 171 -19.49 -2.24 9.80
CA PHE A 171 -19.15 -3.31 10.76
C PHE A 171 -20.07 -4.54 10.68
N ALA A 172 -19.74 -5.45 9.76
CA ALA A 172 -20.53 -6.63 9.42
C ALA A 172 -20.83 -7.61 10.59
N PRO A 173 -19.95 -7.83 11.58
CA PRO A 173 -20.27 -8.72 12.69
C PRO A 173 -21.49 -8.26 13.49
N ALA A 174 -21.60 -6.97 13.81
CA ALA A 174 -22.78 -6.43 14.49
C ALA A 174 -24.02 -6.50 13.59
N LYS A 175 -23.88 -6.19 12.29
CA LYS A 175 -24.95 -6.35 11.29
C LYS A 175 -25.52 -7.77 11.29
N ASN A 176 -24.64 -8.78 11.27
CA ASN A 176 -25.02 -10.18 11.28
C ASN A 176 -25.69 -10.60 12.61
N GLN A 177 -25.21 -10.11 13.75
CA GLN A 177 -25.84 -10.41 15.03
C GLN A 177 -27.22 -9.76 15.17
N ILE A 178 -27.39 -8.50 14.75
CA ILE A 178 -28.69 -7.84 14.69
C ILE A 178 -29.66 -8.63 13.82
N LYS A 179 -29.21 -9.01 12.61
CA LYS A 179 -30.01 -9.82 11.68
C LYS A 179 -30.46 -11.13 12.31
N LYS A 180 -29.54 -11.89 12.90
CA LYS A 180 -29.86 -13.15 13.59
C LYS A 180 -30.86 -12.98 14.72
N ILE A 181 -30.71 -11.95 15.56
CA ILE A 181 -31.61 -11.72 16.69
C ILE A 181 -33.01 -11.36 16.19
N LEU A 182 -33.13 -10.41 15.26
CA LEU A 182 -34.43 -9.94 14.76
C LEU A 182 -35.14 -10.99 13.90
N GLU A 183 -34.41 -11.73 13.05
CA GLU A 183 -34.99 -12.83 12.26
C GLU A 183 -35.52 -13.97 13.14
N ALA A 184 -34.86 -14.25 14.28
CA ALA A 184 -35.34 -15.23 15.25
C ALA A 184 -36.66 -14.80 15.92
N GLU A 185 -36.94 -13.49 15.96
CA GLU A 185 -38.20 -12.90 16.43
C GLU A 185 -39.22 -12.74 15.29
N GLY A 186 -38.91 -13.23 14.08
CA GLY A 186 -39.82 -13.20 12.92
C GLY A 186 -39.83 -11.90 12.13
N MET A 187 -38.90 -10.97 12.40
CA MET A 187 -38.82 -9.67 11.74
C MET A 187 -38.01 -9.75 10.45
N ALA A 188 -38.48 -9.10 9.38
CA ALA A 188 -37.70 -8.93 8.15
C ALA A 188 -36.68 -7.80 8.34
N VAL A 189 -35.38 -8.10 8.16
CA VAL A 189 -34.31 -7.13 8.41
C VAL A 189 -33.72 -6.62 7.08
N PRO A 190 -33.79 -5.30 6.79
CA PRO A 190 -33.19 -4.71 5.61
C PRO A 190 -31.67 -4.88 5.55
N GLU A 191 -31.11 -4.94 4.33
CA GLU A 191 -29.67 -5.02 4.14
C GLU A 191 -28.98 -3.65 4.30
N GLU A 192 -29.67 -2.53 4.09
CA GLU A 192 -29.11 -1.20 4.31
C GLU A 192 -29.05 -0.85 5.80
N VAL A 193 -27.86 -0.45 6.28
CA VAL A 193 -27.63 -0.17 7.71
C VAL A 193 -28.55 0.92 8.28
N PRO A 194 -28.80 2.07 7.61
CA PRO A 194 -29.73 3.08 8.14
C PRO A 194 -31.14 2.53 8.39
N ARG A 195 -31.65 1.68 7.49
CA ARG A 195 -32.97 1.05 7.64
C ARG A 195 -32.95 -0.05 8.71
N MET A 196 -31.88 -0.84 8.78
CA MET A 196 -31.68 -1.81 9.85
C MET A 196 -31.70 -1.14 11.23
N LEU A 197 -31.01 0.00 11.39
CA LEU A 197 -31.00 0.76 12.63
C LEU A 197 -32.40 1.30 12.99
N HIS A 198 -33.20 1.68 12.00
CA HIS A 198 -34.59 2.08 12.21
C HIS A 198 -35.43 0.93 12.75
N VAL A 199 -35.37 -0.25 12.12
CA VAL A 199 -36.08 -1.47 12.58
C VAL A 199 -35.64 -1.87 14.00
N VAL A 200 -34.35 -1.77 14.32
CA VAL A 200 -33.88 -2.01 15.70
C VAL A 200 -34.49 -1.00 16.67
N SER A 201 -34.59 0.27 16.27
CA SER A 201 -35.15 1.33 17.13
C SER A 201 -36.64 1.10 17.39
N GLU A 202 -37.42 0.75 16.36
CA GLU A 202 -38.84 0.38 16.49
C GLU A 202 -39.01 -0.84 17.41
N TYR A 203 -38.24 -1.90 17.17
CA TYR A 203 -38.28 -3.11 17.99
C TYR A 203 -37.96 -2.83 19.47
N LEU A 204 -36.99 -1.97 19.75
CA LEU A 204 -36.64 -1.58 21.11
C LEU A 204 -37.71 -0.69 21.76
N GLN A 205 -38.43 0.14 20.98
CA GLN A 205 -39.53 0.97 21.44
C GLN A 205 -40.79 0.15 21.75
N ASP A 206 -41.12 -0.84 20.93
CA ASP A 206 -42.29 -1.70 21.13
C ASP A 206 -42.18 -2.56 22.40
N LEU A 207 -40.95 -2.93 22.79
CA LEU A 207 -40.68 -3.64 24.04
C LEU A 207 -40.79 -2.76 25.30
N CYS A 208 -40.90 -1.44 25.14
CA CYS A 208 -41.03 -0.46 26.22
C CYS A 208 -42.00 0.66 25.79
N PRO A 209 -43.33 0.42 25.81
CA PRO A 209 -44.30 1.47 25.49
C PRO A 209 -44.17 2.60 26.50
N ILE A 210 -43.66 3.75 26.05
CA ILE A 210 -43.62 4.98 26.82
C ILE A 210 -45.08 5.36 27.09
N THR A 211 -45.58 5.10 28.30
CA THR A 211 -46.78 5.78 28.78
C THR A 211 -46.41 7.23 29.01
N SER A 212 -46.78 8.07 28.06
CA SER A 212 -46.70 9.52 28.10
C SER A 212 -47.58 10.09 29.21
N SER A 213 -47.13 10.07 30.46
CA SER A 213 -47.70 10.93 31.53
C SER A 213 -46.87 10.95 32.82
N VAL A 214 -45.67 11.56 32.83
CA VAL A 214 -45.18 12.22 34.06
C VAL A 214 -44.30 13.41 33.67
N SER A 215 -44.81 14.62 33.88
CA SER A 215 -44.03 15.86 33.82
C SER A 215 -43.00 15.89 34.97
N PRO A 216 -41.77 16.38 34.77
CA PRO A 216 -40.81 16.53 35.87
C PRO A 216 -41.13 17.80 36.66
N LEU A 217 -41.77 17.65 37.81
CA LEU A 217 -41.71 18.64 38.89
C LEU A 217 -40.47 18.32 39.73
N CYS A 218 -39.42 19.13 39.56
CA CYS A 218 -38.30 19.20 40.50
C CYS A 218 -38.82 19.66 41.88
N PRO A 219 -38.29 19.12 42.99
CA PRO A 219 -38.21 19.85 44.24
C PRO A 219 -36.81 20.44 44.39
N ASP A 220 -36.78 21.76 44.53
CA ASP A 220 -35.62 22.59 44.80
C ASP A 220 -34.79 22.14 46.01
N ALA A 221 -33.50 22.45 45.92
CA ALA A 221 -32.58 22.46 47.04
C ALA A 221 -33.01 23.49 48.10
N GLN A 222 -33.21 23.04 49.34
CA GLN A 222 -33.05 23.89 50.51
C GLN A 222 -32.07 23.27 51.51
N ARG A 223 -31.10 24.11 51.85
CA ARG A 223 -30.14 24.01 52.95
C ARG A 223 -30.86 23.66 54.26
N TYR A 224 -30.27 22.84 55.12
CA TYR A 224 -29.79 23.23 56.46
C TYR A 224 -29.21 22.00 57.20
N SER A 225 -28.25 22.36 58.05
CA SER A 225 -27.33 21.63 58.92
C SER A 225 -27.93 20.80 60.08
N HIS A 226 -27.14 19.81 60.52
CA HIS A 226 -26.91 19.33 61.91
C HIS A 226 -28.11 19.08 62.86
N ASN A 227 -28.31 17.83 63.32
CA ASN A 227 -27.90 17.34 64.65
C ASN A 227 -28.45 15.92 64.96
N ASP A 228 -27.75 15.28 65.90
CA ASP A 228 -27.98 14.00 66.61
C ASP A 228 -29.44 13.85 67.15
N THR A 229 -30.00 12.69 67.54
CA THR A 229 -29.52 11.66 68.47
C THR A 229 -30.49 10.45 68.50
N GLU A 230 -29.95 9.24 68.71
CA GLU A 230 -30.45 8.06 69.46
C GLU A 230 -31.92 7.56 69.46
N GLY A 231 -32.08 6.22 69.40
CA GLY A 231 -33.18 5.54 70.10
C GLY A 231 -33.65 4.17 69.58
N GLN A 232 -32.88 3.12 69.91
CA GLN A 232 -33.23 1.69 70.07
C GLN A 232 -34.70 1.24 69.94
N SER A 233 -34.95 0.14 69.22
CA SER A 233 -35.26 -1.19 69.83
C SER A 233 -35.80 -2.21 68.80
N ASN A 234 -35.32 -3.44 68.95
CA ASN A 234 -35.80 -4.72 68.40
C ASN A 234 -36.33 -5.53 69.62
N PRO A 235 -37.00 -6.73 69.56
CA PRO A 235 -37.11 -7.67 68.42
C PRO A 235 -38.43 -8.53 68.35
N VAL A 236 -38.45 -9.52 67.43
CA VAL A 236 -39.09 -10.87 67.48
C VAL A 236 -40.51 -11.11 66.87
N GLN A 237 -40.50 -11.91 65.77
CA GLN A 237 -41.49 -12.92 65.27
C GLN A 237 -42.91 -12.45 64.88
N ASN A 238 -43.59 -12.89 63.82
CA ASN A 238 -43.58 -14.16 63.07
C ASN A 238 -44.29 -14.01 61.69
N ALA A 239 -43.79 -14.78 60.70
CA ALA A 239 -44.48 -15.43 59.56
C ALA A 239 -45.54 -14.72 58.67
N THR A 240 -45.26 -14.83 57.36
CA THR A 240 -46.15 -14.97 56.19
C THR A 240 -46.87 -13.74 55.60
N LYS A 241 -46.25 -13.13 54.59
CA LYS A 241 -46.82 -13.02 53.24
C LYS A 241 -45.78 -12.60 52.19
N VAL A 242 -45.77 -13.37 51.10
CA VAL A 242 -45.03 -13.20 49.84
C VAL A 242 -45.26 -11.81 49.22
N LYS A 243 -44.21 -11.20 48.66
CA LYS A 243 -44.29 -10.39 47.42
C LYS A 243 -42.92 -10.22 46.76
N HIS A 244 -42.85 -10.73 45.52
CA HIS A 244 -41.80 -10.49 44.54
C HIS A 244 -41.56 -8.99 44.30
N GLY A 245 -40.30 -8.61 44.05
CA GLY A 245 -39.93 -7.26 43.64
C GLY A 245 -38.54 -7.20 42.99
N THR A 246 -38.33 -7.94 41.90
CA THR A 246 -37.11 -7.87 41.04
C THR A 246 -37.42 -7.38 39.62
N SER A 247 -38.46 -6.57 39.44
CA SER A 247 -38.88 -6.03 38.13
C SER A 247 -38.67 -4.53 37.93
N SER A 248 -38.17 -3.79 38.94
CA SER A 248 -38.10 -2.31 38.86
C SER A 248 -36.74 -1.76 38.40
N GLU A 249 -35.63 -2.46 38.64
CA GLU A 249 -34.30 -1.97 38.23
C GLU A 249 -33.99 -2.25 36.74
N CYS A 250 -34.61 -3.27 36.16
CA CYS A 250 -34.44 -3.61 34.74
C CYS A 250 -35.09 -2.55 33.81
N CYS A 251 -36.21 -1.95 34.23
CA CYS A 251 -36.91 -0.96 33.41
C CYS A 251 -36.17 0.39 33.34
N LEU A 252 -35.45 0.77 34.40
CA LEU A 252 -34.72 2.05 34.45
C LEU A 252 -33.48 2.07 33.54
N SER A 253 -32.74 0.96 33.43
CA SER A 253 -31.58 0.89 32.53
C SER A 253 -31.98 0.82 31.06
N LEU A 254 -33.11 0.18 30.76
CA LEU A 254 -33.72 0.12 29.42
C LEU A 254 -34.27 1.48 28.99
N CYS A 255 -35.00 2.21 29.85
CA CYS A 255 -35.47 3.55 29.53
C CYS A 255 -34.33 4.56 29.33
N GLN A 256 -33.25 4.48 30.13
CA GLN A 256 -32.04 5.29 29.90
C GLN A 256 -31.27 4.88 28.63
N ALA A 257 -31.31 3.61 28.23
CA ALA A 257 -30.65 3.15 27.01
C ALA A 257 -31.43 3.52 25.73
N VAL A 258 -32.77 3.58 25.81
CA VAL A 258 -33.67 4.03 24.75
C VAL A 258 -33.60 5.55 24.57
N SER A 259 -33.32 6.34 25.62
CA SER A 259 -33.08 7.79 25.50
C SER A 259 -31.77 8.18 24.76
N PHE A 260 -30.91 7.22 24.40
CA PHE A 260 -29.75 7.45 23.51
C PHE A 260 -30.06 7.16 22.02
N LEU A 261 -31.27 6.69 21.70
CA LEU A 261 -31.75 6.61 20.32
C LEU A 261 -32.19 8.03 19.92
N PRO A 262 -31.69 8.59 18.81
CA PRO A 262 -32.07 9.94 18.43
C PRO A 262 -33.58 9.96 18.13
N THR A 263 -34.33 10.74 18.90
CA THR A 263 -35.51 11.42 18.33
C THR A 263 -34.98 12.34 17.25
N ALA A 264 -35.67 12.39 16.12
CA ALA A 264 -35.30 13.29 15.05
C ALA A 264 -35.13 14.72 15.61
N GLU A 265 -33.98 15.31 15.30
CA GLU A 265 -33.61 16.72 15.52
C GLU A 265 -33.12 17.07 16.95
N ASP A 266 -31.89 17.62 16.96
CA ASP A 266 -31.22 18.44 17.97
C ASP A 266 -30.66 17.81 19.28
N ASP A 267 -29.32 17.75 19.37
CA ASP A 267 -28.48 18.46 20.36
C ASP A 267 -27.09 17.79 20.56
N GLU A 268 -26.09 18.34 19.87
CA GLU A 268 -24.69 18.31 20.29
C GLU A 268 -24.47 19.40 21.34
N GLU A 269 -24.64 19.11 22.64
CA GLU A 269 -23.99 19.83 23.75
C GLU A 269 -24.58 19.35 25.08
N LEU A 270 -23.97 18.36 25.75
CA LEU A 270 -23.80 18.32 27.22
C LEU A 270 -23.16 16.99 27.64
N MET A 271 -21.82 16.94 27.74
CA MET A 271 -21.08 16.08 28.69
C MET A 271 -19.58 16.38 28.55
N THR A 272 -19.18 17.60 28.90
CA THR A 272 -17.78 17.91 29.21
C THR A 272 -17.76 18.63 30.55
N LYS A 273 -17.39 17.92 31.62
CA LYS A 273 -16.63 18.42 32.79
C LYS A 273 -16.59 17.33 33.87
N ARG A 274 -15.36 17.09 34.37
CA ARG A 274 -14.92 16.14 35.43
C ARG A 274 -14.75 14.72 34.87
N GLU A 275 -13.57 14.16 34.58
CA GLU A 275 -12.29 14.14 35.33
C GLU A 275 -11.08 13.80 34.39
N GLU A 276 -10.98 14.41 33.20
CA GLU A 276 -9.95 13.98 32.21
C GLU A 276 -8.52 14.56 32.37
N LYS A 277 -8.21 15.31 33.43
CA LYS A 277 -6.93 16.05 33.52
C LYS A 277 -5.83 15.48 34.40
N GLN A 278 -6.04 14.39 35.15
CA GLN A 278 -5.02 13.93 36.11
C GLN A 278 -4.29 12.62 35.76
N ASN A 279 -4.84 11.74 34.91
CA ASN A 279 -4.19 10.46 34.57
C ASN A 279 -3.57 10.36 33.16
N ARG A 280 -3.74 11.36 32.28
CA ARG A 280 -3.17 11.32 30.91
C ARG A 280 -1.68 11.69 30.83
N GLY A 281 -1.11 12.31 31.87
CA GLY A 281 0.26 12.84 31.84
C GLY A 281 1.35 11.86 32.22
N VAL A 282 1.03 10.77 32.95
CA VAL A 282 2.05 9.88 33.53
C VAL A 282 2.37 8.70 32.60
N CYS A 283 1.42 8.23 31.79
CA CYS A 283 1.60 7.08 30.89
C CYS A 283 2.43 7.41 29.63
N SER A 284 2.35 8.63 29.08
CA SER A 284 3.07 9.00 27.84
C SER A 284 4.58 9.19 28.06
N LEU A 285 4.99 9.67 29.25
CA LEU A 285 6.40 9.87 29.59
C LEU A 285 7.15 8.55 29.79
N ALA A 286 6.49 7.50 30.28
CA ALA A 286 7.09 6.18 30.46
C ALA A 286 7.35 5.46 29.13
N ARG A 287 6.49 5.66 28.12
CA ARG A 287 6.59 4.99 26.82
C ARG A 287 7.51 5.67 25.82
N GLU A 288 7.72 6.98 25.91
CA GLU A 288 8.76 7.67 25.13
C GLU A 288 10.16 7.11 25.46
N SER A 289 10.39 6.69 26.71
CA SER A 289 11.62 6.00 27.13
C SER A 289 11.77 4.58 26.57
N CYS A 290 10.71 3.92 26.10
CA CYS A 290 10.79 2.55 25.57
C CYS A 290 11.39 2.50 24.16
N LEU A 291 11.26 3.58 23.39
CA LEU A 291 11.77 3.64 22.01
C LEU A 291 13.30 3.83 21.96
N SER A 292 13.93 4.32 23.03
CA SER A 292 15.38 4.56 23.06
C SER A 292 16.23 3.28 23.07
N VAL A 293 15.63 2.12 23.30
CA VAL A 293 16.30 0.80 23.23
C VAL A 293 16.57 0.37 21.79
N LEU A 294 15.87 0.99 20.83
CA LEU A 294 16.00 0.67 19.41
C LEU A 294 17.29 1.27 18.82
N THR A 295 17.94 0.51 17.95
CA THR A 295 19.15 0.89 17.25
C THR A 295 18.93 0.84 15.75
N VAL A 296 19.81 1.49 14.98
CA VAL A 296 19.77 1.48 13.50
C VAL A 296 19.75 0.06 12.94
N SER A 297 20.44 -0.88 13.59
CA SER A 297 20.51 -2.30 13.21
C SER A 297 19.15 -3.00 13.25
N ASP A 298 18.21 -2.54 14.08
CA ASP A 298 16.85 -3.10 14.13
C ASP A 298 16.05 -2.75 12.87
N PHE A 299 16.48 -1.73 12.11
CA PHE A 299 15.81 -1.22 10.92
C PHE A 299 16.65 -1.43 9.65
N GLU A 300 17.43 -2.51 9.60
CA GLU A 300 18.19 -2.89 8.42
C GLU A 300 17.38 -3.75 7.45
N CYS A 301 17.47 -3.41 6.17
CA CYS A 301 16.88 -4.22 5.13
C CYS A 301 17.69 -5.51 4.92
N PRO A 302 17.07 -6.69 4.94
CA PRO A 302 17.78 -7.98 4.80
C PRO A 302 18.36 -8.21 3.40
N LEU A 303 18.03 -7.36 2.43
CA LEU A 303 18.56 -7.45 1.06
C LEU A 303 19.76 -6.53 0.81
N CYS A 304 19.76 -5.32 1.34
CA CYS A 304 20.86 -4.37 1.15
C CYS A 304 21.72 -4.15 2.39
N ILE A 305 21.33 -4.68 3.55
CA ILE A 305 22.04 -4.58 4.83
C ILE A 305 22.37 -3.12 5.17
N ARG A 306 21.38 -2.25 4.92
CA ARG A 306 21.42 -0.81 5.21
C ARG A 306 20.08 -0.44 5.85
N LEU A 307 20.04 0.69 6.55
CA LEU A 307 18.81 1.28 7.05
C LEU A 307 17.73 1.30 5.94
N PHE A 308 16.51 0.89 6.28
CA PHE A 308 15.41 0.86 5.32
C PHE A 308 15.25 2.22 4.62
N TYR A 309 14.96 2.18 3.33
CA TYR A 309 14.53 3.34 2.55
C TYR A 309 13.22 2.96 1.88
N GLU A 310 12.16 3.72 2.16
CA GLU A 310 10.77 3.35 1.82
C GLU A 310 10.45 1.88 2.21
N PRO A 311 10.41 1.55 3.52
CA PRO A 311 10.17 0.18 3.98
C PRO A 311 8.80 -0.30 3.53
N VAL A 312 8.72 -1.44 2.86
CA VAL A 312 7.48 -2.06 2.40
C VAL A 312 7.33 -3.43 3.05
N THR A 313 6.23 -3.65 3.75
CA THR A 313 5.89 -4.96 4.34
C THR A 313 5.03 -5.77 3.37
N THR A 314 5.52 -6.95 3.01
CA THR A 314 4.83 -7.92 2.16
C THR A 314 3.65 -8.58 2.88
N PRO A 315 2.67 -9.19 2.17
CA PRO A 315 1.56 -9.91 2.80
C PRO A 315 1.99 -11.06 3.72
N CYS A 316 3.17 -11.64 3.51
CA CYS A 316 3.72 -12.66 4.40
C CYS A 316 4.39 -12.09 5.67
N GLY A 317 4.36 -10.77 5.87
CA GLY A 317 4.81 -10.11 7.09
C GLY A 317 6.26 -9.59 7.06
N HIS A 318 7.02 -9.89 6.02
CA HIS A 318 8.43 -9.49 5.92
C HIS A 318 8.59 -8.11 5.28
N THR A 319 9.53 -7.31 5.77
CA THR A 319 9.78 -5.93 5.34
C THR A 319 11.09 -5.80 4.58
N PHE A 320 11.07 -5.01 3.50
CA PHE A 320 12.21 -4.73 2.61
C PHE A 320 12.20 -3.25 2.21
N CYS A 321 13.32 -2.70 1.74
CA CYS A 321 13.24 -1.45 0.98
C CYS A 321 12.41 -1.70 -0.29
N LYS A 322 11.58 -0.73 -0.70
CA LYS A 322 10.75 -0.82 -1.91
C LYS A 322 11.55 -1.29 -3.13
N ASN A 323 12.62 -0.58 -3.48
CA ASN A 323 13.44 -0.90 -4.66
C ASN A 323 14.16 -2.26 -4.53
N CYS A 324 14.53 -2.68 -3.31
CA CYS A 324 15.15 -3.98 -3.08
C CYS A 324 14.15 -5.12 -3.32
N LEU A 325 12.91 -4.97 -2.84
CA LEU A 325 11.86 -5.94 -3.08
C LEU A 325 11.53 -6.04 -4.56
N GLU A 326 11.32 -4.91 -5.23
CA GLU A 326 10.98 -4.88 -6.66
C GLU A 326 12.05 -5.56 -7.52
N ARG A 327 13.32 -5.23 -7.26
CA ARG A 327 14.46 -5.88 -7.93
C ARG A 327 14.49 -7.39 -7.67
N SER A 328 14.21 -7.83 -6.43
CA SER A 328 14.17 -9.26 -6.13
C SER A 328 13.03 -9.97 -6.86
N LEU A 329 11.86 -9.33 -6.95
CA LEU A 329 10.69 -9.88 -7.63
C LEU A 329 10.85 -9.95 -9.14
N ASP A 330 11.76 -9.18 -9.73
CA ASP A 330 12.09 -9.35 -11.16
C ASP A 330 12.63 -10.75 -11.48
N HIS A 331 13.36 -11.36 -10.55
CA HIS A 331 13.95 -12.68 -10.76
C HIS A 331 13.10 -13.82 -10.21
N ASN A 332 12.48 -13.63 -9.04
CA ASN A 332 11.70 -14.67 -8.38
C ASN A 332 10.51 -14.07 -7.63
N LEU A 333 9.29 -14.49 -7.99
CA LEU A 333 8.03 -14.00 -7.42
C LEU A 333 7.72 -14.58 -6.03
N ARG A 334 8.74 -14.81 -5.20
CA ARG A 334 8.62 -15.36 -3.84
C ARG A 334 9.33 -14.45 -2.87
N CYS A 335 8.84 -14.42 -1.63
CA CYS A 335 9.50 -13.67 -0.56
C CYS A 335 10.95 -14.16 -0.38
N PRO A 336 11.95 -13.25 -0.37
CA PRO A 336 13.35 -13.61 -0.18
C PRO A 336 13.63 -14.37 1.13
N LEU A 337 12.85 -14.08 2.18
CA LEU A 337 13.01 -14.67 3.52
C LEU A 337 12.24 -15.99 3.66
N CYS A 338 10.90 -15.97 3.60
CA CYS A 338 10.09 -17.16 3.87
C CYS A 338 9.67 -17.99 2.65
N LYS A 339 10.06 -17.57 1.43
CA LYS A 339 9.74 -18.24 0.15
C LYS A 339 8.25 -18.34 -0.20
N GLN A 340 7.37 -17.70 0.57
CA GLN A 340 5.93 -17.62 0.28
C GLN A 340 5.71 -16.93 -1.08
N PRO A 341 4.79 -17.43 -1.92
CA PRO A 341 4.43 -16.81 -3.19
C PRO A 341 3.93 -15.36 -3.04
N LEU A 342 4.44 -14.46 -3.88
CA LEU A 342 4.09 -13.03 -3.92
C LEU A 342 3.52 -12.60 -5.29
N GLN A 343 3.06 -13.54 -6.12
CA GLN A 343 2.57 -13.28 -7.48
C GLN A 343 1.43 -12.26 -7.51
N GLU A 344 0.42 -12.39 -6.64
CA GLU A 344 -0.69 -11.44 -6.60
C GLU A 344 -0.25 -10.05 -6.13
N TYR A 345 0.69 -10.00 -5.18
CA TYR A 345 1.26 -8.75 -4.70
C TYR A 345 2.05 -8.04 -5.81
N PHE A 346 2.85 -8.79 -6.56
CA PHE A 346 3.60 -8.31 -7.72
C PHE A 346 2.69 -7.82 -8.84
N LYS A 347 1.63 -8.56 -9.19
CA LYS A 347 0.65 -8.17 -10.22
C LYS A 347 0.04 -6.79 -9.97
N ASN A 348 -0.21 -6.44 -8.71
CA ASN A 348 -0.80 -5.16 -8.35
C ASN A 348 0.20 -3.98 -8.41
N ARG A 349 1.52 -4.24 -8.35
CA ARG A 349 2.61 -3.24 -8.31
C ARG A 349 2.41 -2.07 -7.33
N LYS A 350 1.65 -2.31 -6.26
CA LYS A 350 1.38 -1.33 -5.19
C LYS A 350 2.20 -1.67 -3.96
N TYR A 351 3.44 -1.21 -3.96
CA TYR A 351 4.39 -1.37 -2.86
C TYR A 351 4.34 -0.15 -1.94
N ASN A 352 3.22 0.03 -1.26
CA ASN A 352 3.03 1.18 -0.38
C ASN A 352 3.96 1.05 0.85
N PRO A 353 4.71 2.11 1.21
CA PRO A 353 5.54 2.10 2.39
C PRO A 353 4.74 1.85 3.67
N THR A 354 5.31 1.10 4.59
CA THR A 354 4.77 0.87 5.93
C THR A 354 4.91 2.14 6.75
N VAL A 355 3.80 2.88 6.86
CA VAL A 355 3.74 4.25 7.43
C VAL A 355 4.32 4.29 8.84
N LEU A 356 3.94 3.32 9.68
CA LEU A 356 4.41 3.28 11.07
C LEU A 356 5.93 3.10 11.16
N LEU A 357 6.53 2.26 10.31
CA LEU A 357 7.98 2.09 10.29
C LEU A 357 8.69 3.37 9.83
N GLN A 358 8.15 4.06 8.81
CA GLN A 358 8.68 5.36 8.39
C GLN A 358 8.62 6.38 9.52
N GLU A 359 7.52 6.43 10.27
CA GLU A 359 7.35 7.36 11.37
C GLU A 359 8.33 7.08 12.52
N ILE A 360 8.46 5.81 12.93
CA ILE A 360 9.43 5.38 13.96
C ILE A 360 10.85 5.77 13.54
N MET A 361 11.27 5.41 12.32
CA MET A 361 12.61 5.72 11.82
C MET A 361 12.84 7.23 11.72
N SER A 362 11.84 8.01 11.30
CA SER A 362 11.93 9.47 11.16
C SER A 362 12.13 10.16 12.51
N ARG A 363 11.52 9.62 13.58
CA ARG A 363 11.70 10.16 14.93
C ARG A 363 13.02 9.72 15.58
N LEU A 364 13.44 8.48 15.38
CA LEU A 364 14.60 7.90 16.09
C LEU A 364 15.93 8.11 15.37
N PHE A 365 15.94 8.07 14.04
CA PHE A 365 17.16 8.09 13.22
C PHE A 365 17.11 9.14 12.10
N PRO A 366 16.78 10.42 12.38
CA PRO A 366 16.59 11.43 11.35
C PRO A 366 17.86 11.69 10.54
N GLN A 367 19.04 11.68 11.17
CA GLN A 367 20.31 11.89 10.50
C GLN A 367 20.64 10.73 9.54
N GLN A 368 20.54 9.49 10.02
CA GLN A 368 20.86 8.30 9.24
C GLN A 368 19.87 8.12 8.07
N LEU A 369 18.60 8.51 8.25
CA LEU A 369 17.63 8.57 7.17
C LEU A 369 17.98 9.63 6.13
N ALA A 370 18.44 10.82 6.55
CA ALA A 370 18.88 11.86 5.63
C ALA A 370 20.11 11.41 4.82
N GLU A 371 21.10 10.79 5.46
CA GLU A 371 22.24 10.16 4.80
C GLU A 371 21.78 9.08 3.81
N ARG A 372 20.84 8.21 4.23
CA ARG A 372 20.31 7.15 3.37
C ARG A 372 19.57 7.70 2.15
N LYS A 373 18.85 8.82 2.32
CA LYS A 373 18.18 9.55 1.23
C LYS A 373 19.20 10.18 0.29
N GLN A 374 20.23 10.82 0.80
CA GLN A 374 21.30 11.41 -0.01
C GLN A 374 22.03 10.36 -0.85
N VAL A 375 22.35 9.19 -0.28
CA VAL A 375 22.93 8.07 -1.04
C VAL A 375 22.00 7.63 -2.16
N HIS A 376 20.71 7.52 -1.89
CA HIS A 376 19.73 7.15 -2.92
C HIS A 376 19.64 8.20 -4.04
N GLU A 377 19.58 9.49 -3.69
CA GLU A 377 19.55 10.59 -4.67
C GLU A 377 20.83 10.62 -5.52
N ALA A 378 22.00 10.39 -4.92
CA ALA A 378 23.26 10.29 -5.64
C ALA A 378 23.29 9.09 -6.60
N GLU A 379 22.82 7.91 -6.16
CA GLU A 379 22.67 6.73 -7.02
C GLU A 379 21.73 6.99 -8.20
N MET A 380 20.62 7.71 -7.97
CA MET A 380 19.67 8.08 -9.05
C MET A 380 20.26 9.13 -10.01
N ALA A 381 20.99 10.11 -9.49
CA ALA A 381 21.66 11.12 -10.31
C ALA A 381 22.72 10.47 -11.22
N GLU A 382 23.50 9.52 -10.70
CA GLU A 382 24.47 8.74 -11.49
C GLU A 382 23.76 7.97 -12.63
N LEU A 383 22.66 7.29 -12.32
CA LEU A 383 21.87 6.53 -13.30
C LEU A 383 21.13 7.40 -14.32
N SER A 384 20.96 8.70 -14.04
CA SER A 384 20.32 9.64 -14.97
C SER A 384 21.28 10.22 -16.01
N ASN A 385 22.57 9.90 -15.93
CA ASN A 385 23.57 10.41 -16.85
C ASN A 385 23.35 9.87 -18.28
N LEU A 386 23.32 10.78 -19.27
CA LEU A 386 23.07 10.47 -20.68
C LEU A 386 24.34 10.41 -21.53
N THR A 387 25.52 10.30 -20.92
CA THR A 387 26.81 10.08 -21.60
C THR A 387 27.69 9.04 -20.93
N LYS A 388 27.48 8.75 -19.65
CA LYS A 388 28.24 7.75 -18.87
C LYS A 388 27.35 6.64 -18.37
N ASP A 389 27.86 5.42 -18.39
CA ASP A 389 27.20 4.20 -17.90
C ASP A 389 25.75 4.04 -18.38
N ILE A 390 25.47 4.47 -19.61
CA ILE A 390 24.15 4.40 -20.23
C ILE A 390 23.74 2.93 -20.40
N PRO A 391 22.51 2.55 -20.04
CA PRO A 391 22.01 1.21 -20.29
C PRO A 391 21.96 0.89 -21.80
N ILE A 392 22.56 -0.24 -22.19
CA ILE A 392 22.58 -0.73 -23.58
C ILE A 392 21.70 -1.98 -23.70
N PHE A 393 20.66 -1.87 -24.54
CA PHE A 393 19.88 -3.00 -25.02
C PHE A 393 20.53 -3.53 -26.30
N VAL A 394 20.79 -4.85 -26.34
CA VAL A 394 21.49 -5.49 -27.45
C VAL A 394 20.49 -6.33 -28.22
N CYS A 395 20.15 -5.90 -29.44
CA CYS A 395 19.17 -6.61 -30.28
C CYS A 395 19.38 -6.36 -31.77
N THR A 396 19.05 -5.17 -32.26
CA THR A 396 19.10 -4.81 -33.67
C THR A 396 19.66 -3.40 -33.87
N VAL A 397 19.93 -3.02 -35.11
CA VAL A 397 20.28 -1.63 -35.45
C VAL A 397 19.02 -0.79 -35.37
N ALA A 398 19.05 0.26 -34.54
CA ALA A 398 18.03 1.29 -34.49
C ALA A 398 18.52 2.56 -35.19
N TYR A 399 17.59 3.34 -35.74
CA TYR A 399 17.90 4.54 -36.50
C TYR A 399 17.14 5.76 -36.00
N PRO A 400 17.72 6.96 -36.13
CA PRO A 400 17.05 8.22 -35.81
C PRO A 400 15.68 8.35 -36.50
N GLY A 401 14.67 8.75 -35.73
CA GLY A 401 13.29 8.96 -36.17
C GLY A 401 12.47 7.68 -36.41
N ILE A 402 13.07 6.48 -36.33
CA ILE A 402 12.38 5.23 -36.65
C ILE A 402 11.78 4.60 -35.39
N PRO A 403 10.46 4.27 -35.38
CA PRO A 403 9.84 3.53 -34.29
C PRO A 403 10.46 2.14 -34.10
N CYS A 404 10.68 1.76 -32.85
CA CYS A 404 11.23 0.47 -32.46
C CYS A 404 10.43 -0.12 -31.29
N PRO A 405 9.27 -0.75 -31.55
CA PRO A 405 8.51 -1.40 -30.48
C PRO A 405 9.24 -2.66 -29.98
N LEU A 406 9.33 -2.82 -28.66
CA LEU A 406 10.07 -3.89 -28.01
C LEU A 406 9.19 -4.68 -27.05
N HIS A 407 9.37 -5.99 -27.03
CA HIS A 407 8.80 -6.86 -25.99
C HIS A 407 9.90 -7.27 -25.00
N ILE A 408 9.85 -6.70 -23.81
CA ILE A 408 10.84 -6.88 -22.75
C ILE A 408 10.37 -7.98 -21.80
N PHE A 409 11.06 -9.13 -21.81
CA PHE A 409 10.73 -10.26 -20.96
C PHE A 409 11.85 -10.67 -19.99
N GLU A 410 13.11 -10.44 -20.35
CA GLU A 410 14.25 -10.83 -19.51
C GLU A 410 14.33 -9.99 -18.22
N PRO A 411 14.57 -10.60 -17.04
CA PRO A 411 14.65 -9.88 -15.75
C PRO A 411 15.58 -8.66 -15.74
N ARG A 412 16.76 -8.78 -16.37
CA ARG A 412 17.75 -7.70 -16.44
C ARG A 412 17.24 -6.47 -17.19
N TYR A 413 16.50 -6.68 -18.27
CA TYR A 413 15.94 -5.60 -19.07
C TYR A 413 14.67 -5.02 -18.45
N ARG A 414 13.92 -5.82 -17.68
CA ARG A 414 12.82 -5.31 -16.85
C ARG A 414 13.31 -4.33 -15.78
N LEU A 415 14.43 -4.62 -15.14
CA LEU A 415 15.12 -3.69 -14.23
C LEU A 415 15.61 -2.44 -14.97
N MET A 416 16.24 -2.62 -16.13
CA MET A 416 16.71 -1.52 -16.98
C MET A 416 15.57 -0.55 -17.34
N MET A 417 14.43 -1.06 -17.82
CA MET A 417 13.27 -0.23 -18.18
C MET A 417 12.73 0.52 -16.97
N ARG A 418 12.59 -0.15 -15.82
CA ARG A 418 12.16 0.51 -14.58
C ARG A 418 13.08 1.68 -14.21
N ARG A 419 14.40 1.49 -14.26
CA ARG A 419 15.37 2.55 -13.98
C ARG A 419 15.24 3.73 -14.92
N CYS A 420 15.08 3.48 -16.23
CA CYS A 420 14.88 4.55 -17.20
C CYS A 420 13.62 5.40 -16.89
N MET A 421 12.58 4.76 -16.34
CA MET A 421 11.36 5.44 -15.91
C MET A 421 11.54 6.16 -14.56
N GLU A 422 12.21 5.54 -13.59
CA GLU A 422 12.44 6.09 -12.24
C GLU A 422 13.39 7.28 -12.24
N THR A 423 14.46 7.25 -13.03
CA THR A 423 15.39 8.38 -13.19
C THR A 423 14.79 9.53 -13.99
N GLY A 424 13.68 9.27 -14.71
CA GLY A 424 13.04 10.23 -15.59
C GLY A 424 13.75 10.45 -16.92
N THR A 425 14.86 9.75 -17.20
CA THR A 425 15.57 9.88 -18.48
C THR A 425 14.72 9.41 -19.65
N LYS A 426 13.94 8.34 -19.43
CA LYS A 426 13.14 7.64 -20.46
C LYS A 426 13.96 7.32 -21.72
N LYS A 427 15.26 7.05 -21.55
CA LYS A 427 16.22 6.87 -22.64
C LYS A 427 17.15 5.70 -22.36
N PHE A 428 17.50 4.96 -23.42
CA PHE A 428 18.52 3.92 -23.37
C PHE A 428 19.18 3.71 -24.72
N GLY A 429 20.41 3.21 -24.75
CA GLY A 429 21.12 2.93 -26.00
C GLY A 429 20.70 1.58 -26.59
N MET A 430 20.56 1.52 -27.91
CA MET A 430 20.37 0.29 -28.67
C MET A 430 21.57 0.03 -29.57
N CYS A 431 22.14 -1.17 -29.47
CA CYS A 431 23.23 -1.64 -30.32
C CYS A 431 22.91 -3.03 -30.90
N SER A 432 23.44 -3.30 -32.09
CA SER A 432 23.47 -4.65 -32.64
C SER A 432 24.49 -5.52 -31.88
N TYR A 433 24.24 -6.83 -31.87
CA TYR A 433 25.19 -7.79 -31.31
C TYR A 433 26.44 -7.88 -32.18
N GLU A 434 27.62 -7.89 -31.56
CA GLU A 434 28.91 -8.09 -32.24
C GLU A 434 29.68 -9.22 -31.54
N HIS A 435 30.01 -10.26 -32.30
CA HIS A 435 30.71 -11.42 -31.75
C HIS A 435 32.08 -11.02 -31.18
N GLY A 436 32.39 -11.49 -29.97
CA GLY A 436 33.63 -11.17 -29.26
C GLY A 436 33.62 -9.84 -28.49
N LYS A 437 32.79 -8.85 -28.87
CA LYS A 437 32.65 -7.57 -28.15
C LYS A 437 31.38 -7.44 -27.31
N GLY A 438 30.40 -8.32 -27.52
CA GLY A 438 29.08 -8.26 -26.91
C GLY A 438 28.12 -7.36 -27.69
N PHE A 439 28.54 -6.15 -28.04
CA PHE A 439 27.76 -5.22 -28.87
C PHE A 439 28.63 -4.27 -29.70
N ALA A 440 28.05 -3.75 -30.78
CA ALA A 440 28.69 -2.89 -31.75
C ALA A 440 29.27 -1.59 -31.16
N ASP A 441 30.27 -1.02 -31.84
CA ASP A 441 30.91 0.25 -31.47
C ASP A 441 30.01 1.48 -31.70
N TYR A 442 28.90 1.32 -32.43
CA TYR A 442 27.96 2.39 -32.76
C TYR A 442 26.52 1.95 -32.48
N GLY A 443 25.67 2.90 -32.11
CA GLY A 443 24.28 2.65 -31.79
C GLY A 443 23.42 3.89 -31.88
N CYS A 444 22.15 3.74 -31.50
CA CYS A 444 21.17 4.81 -31.46
C CYS A 444 20.53 4.88 -30.08
N MET A 445 20.43 6.09 -29.53
CA MET A 445 19.67 6.36 -28.32
C MET A 445 18.19 6.21 -28.63
N LEU A 446 17.48 5.39 -27.87
CA LEU A 446 16.03 5.23 -27.99
C LEU A 446 15.32 6.01 -26.91
N ASP A 447 14.24 6.69 -27.30
CA ASP A 447 13.34 7.42 -26.43
C ASP A 447 12.11 6.56 -26.15
N ILE A 448 11.80 6.33 -24.88
CA ILE A 448 10.61 5.59 -24.44
C ILE A 448 9.40 6.52 -24.54
N LEU A 449 8.49 6.18 -25.46
CA LEU A 449 7.23 6.89 -25.67
C LEU A 449 6.16 6.36 -24.74
N ASP A 450 6.02 5.03 -24.68
CA ASP A 450 5.04 4.35 -23.84
C ASP A 450 5.58 3.03 -23.29
N LEU A 451 5.03 2.60 -22.15
CA LEU A 451 5.46 1.40 -21.45
C LEU A 451 4.26 0.68 -20.83
N ASP A 452 3.90 -0.44 -21.45
CA ASP A 452 2.79 -1.31 -21.07
C ASP A 452 3.28 -2.50 -20.25
N LEU A 453 3.04 -2.48 -18.94
CA LEU A 453 3.43 -3.55 -18.02
C LEU A 453 2.40 -4.69 -18.00
N LEU A 454 2.88 -5.92 -18.20
CA LEU A 454 2.09 -7.13 -18.07
C LEU A 454 2.08 -7.66 -16.62
N PRO A 455 1.04 -8.44 -16.22
CA PRO A 455 0.91 -8.98 -14.86
C PRO A 455 2.03 -9.92 -14.42
N ASP A 456 2.75 -10.53 -15.37
CA ASP A 456 3.88 -11.44 -15.10
C ASP A 456 5.24 -10.73 -15.06
N GLY A 457 5.25 -9.41 -15.26
CA GLY A 457 6.43 -8.59 -15.15
C GLY A 457 6.99 -8.13 -16.48
N ARG A 458 6.62 -8.80 -17.58
CA ARG A 458 7.01 -8.43 -18.95
C ARG A 458 6.43 -7.07 -19.32
N SER A 459 6.93 -6.47 -20.38
CA SER A 459 6.37 -5.22 -20.90
C SER A 459 6.46 -5.11 -22.41
N TYR A 460 5.49 -4.41 -23.00
CA TYR A 460 5.66 -3.81 -24.32
C TYR A 460 6.15 -2.38 -24.12
N VAL A 461 7.16 -1.99 -24.89
CA VAL A 461 7.78 -0.68 -24.79
C VAL A 461 7.82 -0.07 -26.18
N ASP A 462 7.09 1.01 -26.36
CA ASP A 462 7.13 1.78 -27.59
C ASP A 462 8.26 2.78 -27.51
N THR A 463 9.15 2.72 -28.50
CA THR A 463 10.32 3.60 -28.55
C THR A 463 10.50 4.19 -29.93
N VAL A 464 11.26 5.28 -30.01
CA VAL A 464 11.70 5.89 -31.26
C VAL A 464 13.19 6.20 -31.19
N GLY A 465 13.92 6.00 -32.28
CA GLY A 465 15.32 6.39 -32.34
C GLY A 465 15.49 7.91 -32.29
N GLY A 466 16.41 8.35 -31.44
CA GLY A 466 16.85 9.73 -31.30
C GLY A 466 18.25 9.90 -31.90
N SER A 467 19.23 10.20 -31.05
CA SER A 467 20.60 10.52 -31.47
C SER A 467 21.46 9.29 -31.69
N ARG A 468 22.36 9.35 -32.67
CA ARG A 468 23.41 8.35 -32.86
C ARG A 468 24.53 8.55 -31.86
N PHE A 469 25.23 7.46 -31.53
CA PHE A 469 26.37 7.53 -30.65
C PHE A 469 27.47 6.53 -31.00
N ARG A 470 28.68 6.84 -30.54
CA ARG A 470 29.85 5.97 -30.54
C ARG A 470 30.15 5.52 -29.11
N VAL A 471 30.47 4.25 -28.95
CA VAL A 471 30.88 3.66 -27.67
C VAL A 471 32.34 4.03 -27.37
N LEU A 472 32.57 4.67 -26.22
CA LEU A 472 33.89 5.02 -25.71
C LEU A 472 34.42 3.93 -24.77
N ARG A 473 33.57 3.47 -23.85
CA ARG A 473 33.90 2.46 -22.84
C ARG A 473 32.71 1.52 -22.69
N ARG A 474 32.97 0.23 -22.57
CA ARG A 474 31.96 -0.80 -22.31
C ARG A 474 31.98 -1.18 -20.83
N GLY A 475 30.80 -1.37 -20.26
CA GLY A 475 30.59 -1.79 -18.89
C GLY A 475 29.44 -2.78 -18.77
N GLN A 476 29.16 -3.16 -17.54
CA GLN A 476 28.03 -4.02 -17.21
C GLN A 476 27.53 -3.65 -15.82
N ARG A 477 26.21 -3.55 -15.67
CA ARG A 477 25.55 -3.28 -14.40
C ARG A 477 24.35 -4.18 -14.25
N ASP A 478 24.29 -4.91 -13.14
CA ASP A 478 23.14 -5.75 -12.77
C ASP A 478 22.66 -6.71 -13.89
N GLY A 479 23.60 -7.19 -14.71
CA GLY A 479 23.37 -8.19 -15.76
C GLY A 479 23.08 -7.64 -17.16
N TYR A 480 22.88 -6.33 -17.33
CA TYR A 480 22.77 -5.69 -18.65
C TYR A 480 24.02 -4.84 -18.96
N HIS A 481 24.27 -4.61 -20.25
CA HIS A 481 25.43 -3.84 -20.72
C HIS A 481 25.27 -2.36 -20.43
N THR A 482 26.37 -1.68 -20.11
CA THR A 482 26.43 -0.22 -20.05
C THR A 482 27.51 0.32 -20.98
N ALA A 483 27.40 1.59 -21.36
CA ALA A 483 28.44 2.26 -22.11
C ALA A 483 28.61 3.73 -21.72
N ASP A 484 29.86 4.18 -21.73
CA ASP A 484 30.14 5.60 -21.92
C ASP A 484 30.13 5.88 -23.41
N ILE A 485 29.51 6.97 -23.81
CA ILE A 485 29.27 7.29 -25.21
C ILE A 485 29.67 8.72 -25.57
N GLU A 486 29.84 8.91 -26.87
CA GLU A 486 29.95 10.20 -27.52
C GLU A 486 28.83 10.30 -28.55
N TYR A 487 28.04 11.39 -28.51
CA TYR A 487 27.01 11.63 -29.51
C TYR A 487 27.64 11.97 -30.86
N LEU A 488 27.02 11.49 -31.93
CA LEU A 488 27.45 11.76 -33.30
C LEU A 488 26.50 12.73 -33.99
N GLU A 489 27.08 13.71 -34.68
CA GLU A 489 26.37 14.67 -35.52
C GLU A 489 26.98 14.69 -36.92
N ASP A 490 26.16 15.00 -37.92
CA ASP A 490 26.64 15.16 -39.29
C ASP A 490 27.38 16.49 -39.46
N HIS A 491 28.55 16.41 -40.12
CA HIS A 491 29.32 17.59 -40.47
C HIS A 491 28.56 18.45 -41.47
N LYS A 492 28.44 19.74 -41.17
CA LYS A 492 27.82 20.71 -42.06
C LYS A 492 28.80 21.21 -43.10
N VAL A 493 28.34 21.32 -44.35
CA VAL A 493 29.09 21.88 -45.48
C VAL A 493 28.44 23.16 -45.99
N GLU A 494 29.25 24.06 -46.56
CA GLU A 494 28.83 25.39 -47.02
C GLU A 494 29.34 25.67 -48.46
N GLY A 495 28.77 26.68 -49.11
CA GLY A 495 29.20 27.15 -50.44
C GLY A 495 29.02 26.09 -51.54
N ALA A 496 30.01 25.98 -52.44
CA ALA A 496 29.95 25.08 -53.59
C ALA A 496 29.80 23.59 -53.20
N GLU A 497 30.31 23.19 -52.04
CA GLU A 497 30.16 21.82 -51.55
C GLU A 497 28.71 21.50 -51.16
N LEU A 498 27.99 22.49 -50.61
CA LEU A 498 26.57 22.35 -50.29
C LEU A 498 25.72 22.22 -51.56
N GLU A 499 26.02 22.99 -52.60
CA GLU A 499 25.34 22.88 -53.90
C GLU A 499 25.51 21.48 -54.51
N LEU A 500 26.74 20.94 -54.49
CA LEU A 500 27.04 19.58 -54.95
C LEU A 500 26.35 18.51 -54.09
N LEU A 501 26.32 18.70 -52.77
CA LEU A 501 25.64 17.80 -51.84
C LEU A 501 24.13 17.79 -52.09
N GLN A 502 23.53 18.96 -52.35
CA GLN A 502 22.11 19.08 -52.67
C GLN A 502 21.76 18.35 -53.97
N LEU A 503 22.58 18.50 -55.01
CA LEU A 503 22.40 17.78 -56.27
C LEU A 503 22.49 16.26 -56.09
N LEU A 504 23.47 15.79 -55.31
CA LEU A 504 23.61 14.37 -54.97
C LEU A 504 22.39 13.87 -54.17
N HIS A 505 22.00 14.61 -53.13
CA HIS A 505 20.84 14.30 -52.31
C HIS A 505 19.58 14.14 -53.15
N ASP A 506 19.30 15.12 -54.03
CA ASP A 506 18.09 15.14 -54.86
C ASP A 506 18.07 13.96 -55.84
N SER A 507 19.23 13.63 -56.42
CA SER A 507 19.37 12.46 -57.29
C SER A 507 19.11 11.15 -56.56
N VAL A 508 19.68 10.96 -55.37
CA VAL A 508 19.52 9.71 -54.60
C VAL A 508 18.11 9.61 -54.02
N TYR A 509 17.51 10.72 -53.58
CA TYR A 509 16.11 10.76 -53.14
C TYR A 509 15.16 10.33 -54.27
N GLN A 510 15.37 10.86 -55.48
CA GLN A 510 14.59 10.48 -56.64
C GLN A 510 14.74 8.98 -56.97
N GLN A 511 15.96 8.45 -56.91
CA GLN A 511 16.20 7.01 -57.09
C GLN A 511 15.49 6.17 -56.03
N ALA A 512 15.54 6.58 -54.76
CA ALA A 512 14.85 5.89 -53.67
C ALA A 512 13.32 5.90 -53.88
N ARG A 513 12.78 7.03 -54.31
CA ARG A 513 11.36 7.20 -54.60
C ARG A 513 10.91 6.34 -55.77
N GLU A 514 11.70 6.30 -56.85
CA GLU A 514 11.43 5.43 -58.00
C GLU A 514 11.49 3.95 -57.62
N TRP A 515 12.51 3.55 -56.86
CA TRP A 515 12.60 2.20 -56.32
C TRP A 515 11.35 1.84 -55.51
N TYR A 516 10.95 2.70 -54.57
CA TYR A 516 9.76 2.47 -53.74
C TYR A 516 8.49 2.35 -54.60
N HIS A 517 8.29 3.23 -55.59
CA HIS A 517 7.14 3.18 -56.48
C HIS A 517 7.12 1.97 -57.43
N ARG A 518 8.27 1.39 -57.77
CA ARG A 518 8.37 0.16 -58.58
C ARG A 518 8.02 -1.10 -57.78
N LEU A 519 8.08 -1.05 -56.45
CA LEU A 519 7.61 -2.17 -55.61
C LEU A 519 6.13 -2.42 -55.87
N ASN A 520 5.72 -3.69 -55.78
CA ASN A 520 4.30 -4.02 -55.92
C ASN A 520 3.48 -3.41 -54.78
N SER A 521 2.19 -3.17 -55.03
CA SER A 521 1.29 -2.51 -54.07
C SER A 521 1.22 -3.24 -52.72
N ARG A 522 1.29 -4.58 -52.74
CA ARG A 522 1.26 -5.39 -51.51
C ARG A 522 2.49 -5.16 -50.63
N ILE A 523 3.67 -5.06 -51.22
CA ILE A 523 4.93 -4.76 -50.50
C ILE A 523 4.89 -3.32 -49.99
N GLN A 524 4.44 -2.37 -50.81
CA GLN A 524 4.29 -0.97 -50.38
C GLN A 524 3.36 -0.85 -49.18
N GLU A 525 2.18 -1.47 -49.22
CA GLU A 525 1.24 -1.49 -48.09
C GLU A 525 1.85 -2.11 -46.83
N GLN A 526 2.63 -3.19 -46.97
CA GLN A 526 3.31 -3.82 -45.84
C GLN A 526 4.37 -2.90 -45.23
N ILE A 527 5.19 -2.26 -46.06
CA ILE A 527 6.19 -1.27 -45.61
C ILE A 527 5.49 -0.12 -44.90
N THR A 528 4.43 0.44 -45.49
CA THR A 528 3.71 1.57 -44.90
C THR A 528 3.08 1.21 -43.56
N ARG A 529 2.56 -0.01 -43.40
CA ARG A 529 2.02 -0.48 -42.12
C ARG A 529 3.09 -0.64 -41.04
N GLN A 530 4.30 -1.04 -41.41
CA GLN A 530 5.36 -1.37 -40.45
C GLN A 530 6.28 -0.19 -40.13
N TYR A 531 6.61 0.63 -41.12
CA TYR A 531 7.62 1.72 -41.04
C TYR A 531 7.04 3.10 -41.33
N GLY A 532 5.75 3.19 -41.69
CA GLY A 532 5.14 4.43 -42.17
C GLY A 532 5.46 4.72 -43.64
N ILE A 533 4.92 5.83 -44.13
CA ILE A 533 5.19 6.32 -45.49
C ILE A 533 6.64 6.82 -45.60
N MET A 534 7.20 6.77 -46.82
CA MET A 534 8.49 7.37 -47.10
C MET A 534 8.44 8.87 -46.77
N PRO A 535 9.34 9.41 -45.93
CA PRO A 535 9.37 10.83 -45.62
C PRO A 535 9.54 11.71 -46.86
N GLU A 536 8.92 12.88 -46.82
CA GLU A 536 9.10 13.90 -47.85
C GLU A 536 10.52 14.47 -47.84
N LYS A 537 10.91 15.05 -48.95
CA LYS A 537 12.19 15.75 -49.09
C LYS A 537 12.20 16.96 -48.15
N GLU A 538 13.23 17.07 -47.31
CA GLU A 538 13.44 18.23 -46.46
C GLU A 538 13.99 19.42 -47.27
N ASP A 539 13.54 20.64 -46.97
CA ASP A 539 14.03 21.87 -47.59
C ASP A 539 15.49 22.15 -47.20
N ASP A 540 15.82 21.96 -45.91
CA ASP A 540 17.18 22.03 -45.39
C ASP A 540 17.68 20.63 -45.02
N ILE A 541 18.50 20.06 -45.91
CA ILE A 541 19.07 18.72 -45.76
C ILE A 541 20.08 18.59 -44.60
N GLN A 542 20.45 19.71 -43.95
CA GLN A 542 21.39 19.77 -42.82
C GLN A 542 20.73 20.29 -41.52
N ALA A 543 19.40 20.41 -41.49
CA ALA A 543 18.65 20.87 -40.32
C ALA A 543 18.78 19.90 -39.14
N SER A 544 18.65 18.60 -39.41
CA SER A 544 18.80 17.52 -38.45
C SER A 544 20.27 17.21 -38.18
N ALA A 545 20.63 17.04 -36.90
CA ALA A 545 21.96 16.58 -36.49
C ALA A 545 22.30 15.17 -37.03
N ASN A 546 21.29 14.39 -37.43
CA ASN A 546 21.47 13.07 -38.04
C ASN A 546 21.26 13.09 -39.56
N GLY A 547 21.10 14.25 -40.18
CA GLY A 547 20.71 14.36 -41.58
C GLY A 547 19.27 13.91 -41.87
N PRO A 548 18.88 13.80 -43.16
CA PRO A 548 17.49 13.68 -43.57
C PRO A 548 16.82 12.38 -43.12
N ALA A 549 15.57 12.47 -42.66
CA ALA A 549 14.82 11.34 -42.10
C ALA A 549 14.61 10.19 -43.10
N TRP A 550 14.41 10.51 -44.39
CA TRP A 550 14.19 9.49 -45.43
C TRP A 550 15.38 8.54 -45.61
N CYS A 551 16.61 8.99 -45.32
CA CYS A 551 17.80 8.14 -45.40
C CYS A 551 17.72 7.00 -44.38
N TRP A 552 17.31 7.32 -43.16
CA TRP A 552 17.14 6.37 -42.06
C TRP A 552 15.95 5.45 -42.28
N TRP A 553 14.85 6.01 -42.79
CA TRP A 553 13.68 5.22 -43.21
C TRP A 553 14.09 4.19 -44.26
N LEU A 554 14.81 4.61 -45.30
CA LEU A 554 15.25 3.71 -46.36
C LEU A 554 16.14 2.59 -45.81
N LEU A 555 17.11 2.89 -44.94
CA LEU A 555 17.97 1.89 -44.29
C LEU A 555 17.20 0.91 -43.40
N SER A 556 16.10 1.35 -42.79
CA SER A 556 15.26 0.50 -41.95
C SER A 556 14.38 -0.46 -42.76
N VAL A 557 13.99 -0.06 -43.98
CA VAL A 557 13.17 -0.84 -44.90
C VAL A 557 14.02 -1.85 -45.67
N LEU A 558 15.25 -1.47 -46.04
CA LEU A 558 16.17 -2.34 -46.76
C LEU A 558 16.75 -3.42 -45.83
N GLN A 559 16.58 -4.68 -46.20
CA GLN A 559 17.08 -5.84 -45.46
C GLN A 559 18.58 -6.05 -45.70
N LEU A 560 19.40 -5.12 -45.20
CA LEU A 560 20.85 -5.15 -45.33
C LEU A 560 21.49 -5.93 -44.19
N ASP A 561 22.74 -6.35 -44.40
CA ASP A 561 23.55 -6.98 -43.36
C ASP A 561 23.73 -6.02 -42.16
N PRO A 562 23.52 -6.47 -40.90
CA PRO A 562 23.61 -5.61 -39.72
C PRO A 562 24.98 -4.92 -39.54
N ALA A 563 26.09 -5.54 -39.97
CA ALA A 563 27.41 -4.91 -39.89
C ALA A 563 27.52 -3.77 -40.91
N TYR A 564 26.94 -3.92 -42.10
CA TYR A 564 26.85 -2.85 -43.09
C TYR A 564 25.95 -1.71 -42.59
N GLN A 565 24.78 -2.03 -42.04
CA GLN A 565 23.88 -1.05 -41.41
C GLN A 565 24.58 -0.22 -40.33
N THR A 566 25.34 -0.89 -39.45
CA THR A 566 26.13 -0.25 -38.40
C THR A 566 27.23 0.65 -38.98
N THR A 567 27.83 0.24 -40.10
CA THR A 567 28.84 1.06 -40.81
C THR A 567 28.20 2.34 -41.38
N VAL A 568 27.02 2.26 -41.98
CA VAL A 568 26.33 3.46 -42.49
C VAL A 568 25.86 4.36 -41.35
N LEU A 569 25.43 3.77 -40.22
CA LEU A 569 25.05 4.50 -39.01
C LEU A 569 26.21 5.33 -38.44
N SER A 570 27.45 4.85 -38.55
CA SER A 570 28.64 5.53 -38.01
C SER A 570 29.13 6.71 -38.84
N LEU A 571 28.68 6.86 -40.09
CA LEU A 571 29.10 7.93 -40.99
C LEU A 571 28.60 9.29 -40.51
N THR A 572 29.51 10.26 -40.36
CA THR A 572 29.20 11.66 -40.03
C THR A 572 29.22 12.58 -41.26
N SER A 573 29.42 12.02 -42.45
CA SER A 573 29.37 12.73 -43.74
C SER A 573 28.09 12.32 -44.47
N LEU A 574 27.18 13.27 -44.69
CA LEU A 574 25.95 13.03 -45.44
C LEU A 574 26.26 12.61 -46.89
N LYS A 575 27.31 13.18 -47.49
CA LYS A 575 27.79 12.84 -48.83
C LYS A 575 28.14 11.35 -48.93
N ASP A 576 28.91 10.84 -47.97
CA ASP A 576 29.34 9.44 -47.97
C ASP A 576 28.13 8.53 -47.72
N ARG A 577 27.25 8.89 -46.80
CA ARG A 577 26.00 8.16 -46.55
C ARG A 577 25.15 8.05 -47.82
N LEU A 578 24.95 9.15 -48.54
CA LEU A 578 24.21 9.17 -49.81
C LEU A 578 24.91 8.32 -50.88
N GLY A 579 26.25 8.33 -50.92
CA GLY A 579 27.03 7.46 -51.79
C GLY A 579 26.77 5.97 -51.54
N HIS A 580 26.76 5.55 -50.27
CA HIS A 580 26.40 4.19 -49.86
C HIS A 580 24.96 3.84 -50.27
N LEU A 581 23.99 4.72 -49.98
CA LEU A 581 22.59 4.51 -50.34
C LEU A 581 22.41 4.36 -51.85
N ARG A 582 23.11 5.16 -52.66
CA ARG A 582 23.07 5.06 -54.12
C ARG A 582 23.52 3.69 -54.61
N ILE A 583 24.65 3.19 -54.12
CA ILE A 583 25.18 1.86 -54.51
C ILE A 583 24.18 0.76 -54.14
N VAL A 584 23.58 0.85 -52.95
CA VAL A 584 22.57 -0.11 -52.51
C VAL A 584 21.34 -0.08 -53.42
N LEU A 585 20.82 1.10 -53.75
CA LEU A 585 19.68 1.26 -54.65
C LEU A 585 19.99 0.74 -56.06
N GLU A 586 21.19 0.99 -56.57
CA GLU A 586 21.64 0.46 -57.86
C GLU A 586 21.61 -1.07 -57.88
N TYR A 587 22.10 -1.72 -56.81
CA TYR A 587 22.05 -3.18 -56.67
C TYR A 587 20.60 -3.73 -56.68
N PHE A 588 19.70 -3.10 -55.93
CA PHE A 588 18.28 -3.48 -55.89
C PHE A 588 17.49 -3.11 -57.15
N SER A 589 18.02 -2.23 -58.00
CA SER A 589 17.40 -1.88 -59.29
C SER A 589 17.74 -2.85 -60.42
N GLN A 590 18.80 -3.66 -60.23
CA GLN A 590 19.27 -4.68 -61.19
C GLN A 590 18.73 -6.09 -60.89
N SER A 591 18.16 -6.27 -59.70
CA SER A 591 17.49 -7.51 -59.26
C SER A 591 15.98 -7.39 -59.40
#